data_AF-A0A660U1G2-F1
#
_entry.id   AF-A0A660U1G2-F1
#
_cell.length_a   1.000
_cell.length_b   1.000
_cell.length_c   1.000
_cell.angle_alpha   90.00
_cell.angle_beta   90.00
_cell.angle_gamma   90.00
#
_symmetry.space_group_name_H-M   'P 1'
#
loop_
_entity.id
_entity.type
_entity.pdbx_description
1 polymer ?
#
loop_
_entity_poly.entity_id
_entity_poly.type
_entity_poly.pdbx_seq_one_letter_code
_entity_poly.pdbx_strand_id
1 'polypeptide(L)'
;MLVAEYGELTIIGVHLKSPWDGKQRSYDIRDAQARGLLDYIRGIDGPLLVLGDFNDSPGRDEKERAYGLRDTLGLIDEILERSDGDEVTQKKGFNPDHIFIRGGHAGMRETEETDWIISDHRPVWTDVEY
;
A
#
# COMPACT_ATOMS: atom_id res chain seq x y z
N MET A 1 -9.05 3.29 -7.99
CA MET A 1 -8.44 4.43 -7.29
C MET A 1 -9.56 5.35 -6.86
N LEU A 2 -9.55 5.76 -5.60
CA LEU A 2 -10.42 6.78 -5.04
C LEU A 2 -9.54 7.96 -4.62
N VAL A 3 -10.00 9.18 -4.85
CA VAL A 3 -9.28 10.40 -4.46
C VAL A 3 -10.23 11.27 -3.64
N ALA A 4 -9.75 11.78 -2.52
CA ALA A 4 -10.46 12.70 -1.63
C ALA A 4 -9.51 13.80 -1.15
N GLU A 5 -10.05 14.94 -0.74
CA GLU A 5 -9.29 16.07 -0.20
C GLU A 5 -9.74 16.35 1.24
N TYR A 6 -8.80 16.62 2.14
CA TYR A 6 -9.05 17.03 3.52
C TYR A 6 -8.12 18.19 3.91
N GLY A 7 -8.64 19.41 3.80
CA GLY A 7 -7.81 20.61 3.89
C GLY A 7 -6.83 20.67 2.71
N GLU A 8 -5.53 20.74 3.01
CA GLU A 8 -4.45 20.70 2.01
C GLU A 8 -3.93 19.27 1.73
N LEU A 9 -4.47 18.25 2.41
CA LEU A 9 -4.09 16.85 2.22
C LEU A 9 -4.92 16.21 1.12
N THR A 10 -4.23 15.69 0.11
CA THR A 10 -4.82 14.76 -0.85
C THR A 10 -4.74 13.34 -0.31
N ILE A 11 -5.84 12.59 -0.36
CA ILE A 11 -5.96 11.21 0.10
C ILE A 11 -6.30 10.30 -1.08
N ILE A 12 -5.48 9.29 -1.32
CA ILE A 12 -5.65 8.33 -2.41
C ILE A 12 -5.85 6.93 -1.83
N GLY A 13 -7.03 6.36 -2.08
CA GLY A 13 -7.35 4.97 -1.81
C GLY A 13 -7.03 4.07 -3.00
N VAL A 14 -6.28 2.99 -2.76
CA VAL A 14 -5.90 2.02 -3.80
C VAL A 14 -6.39 0.60 -3.48
N HIS A 15 -6.62 -0.14 -4.55
CA HIS A 15 -6.75 -1.60 -4.52
C HIS A 15 -6.14 -2.09 -5.84
N LEU A 16 -4.88 -2.52 -5.79
CA LEU A 16 -4.13 -2.93 -6.98
C LEU A 16 -4.45 -4.39 -7.35
N LYS A 17 -4.10 -4.77 -8.58
CA LYS A 17 -4.38 -6.10 -9.12
C LYS A 17 -3.69 -7.18 -8.28
N SER A 18 -4.51 -8.04 -7.68
CA SER A 18 -4.07 -9.28 -7.04
C SER A 18 -3.24 -10.18 -7.99
N PRO A 19 -1.96 -10.51 -7.66
CA PRO A 19 -1.13 -11.47 -8.41
C PRO A 19 -1.41 -12.95 -8.08
N TRP A 20 -2.38 -13.23 -7.22
CA TRP A 20 -2.49 -14.51 -6.50
C TRP A 20 -3.02 -15.64 -7.38
N ASP A 21 -3.46 -15.35 -8.59
CA ASP A 21 -3.74 -16.35 -9.62
C ASP A 21 -2.46 -16.96 -10.22
N GLY A 22 -1.29 -16.45 -9.84
CA GLY A 22 0.02 -16.94 -10.27
C GLY A 22 0.32 -16.66 -11.75
N LYS A 23 -0.49 -15.85 -12.43
CA LYS A 23 -0.33 -15.58 -13.87
C LYS A 23 0.53 -14.35 -14.07
N GLN A 24 1.53 -14.44 -14.95
CA GLN A 24 2.39 -13.30 -15.32
C GLN A 24 1.59 -12.03 -15.65
N ARG A 25 0.49 -12.18 -16.40
CA ARG A 25 -0.43 -11.09 -16.73
C ARG A 25 -0.94 -10.30 -15.51
N SER A 26 -1.20 -10.95 -14.38
CA SER A 26 -1.65 -10.25 -13.18
C SER A 26 -0.55 -9.41 -12.55
N TYR A 27 0.70 -9.90 -12.59
CA TYR A 27 1.87 -9.12 -12.19
C TYR A 27 2.07 -7.91 -13.10
N ASP A 28 1.99 -8.10 -14.42
CA ASP A 28 2.17 -7.03 -15.40
C ASP A 28 1.11 -5.93 -15.24
N ILE A 29 -0.15 -6.30 -15.03
CA ILE A 29 -1.23 -5.35 -14.77
C ILE A 29 -0.97 -4.59 -13.47
N ARG A 30 -0.56 -5.28 -12.40
CA ARG A 30 -0.27 -4.63 -11.11
C ARG A 30 0.89 -3.65 -11.23
N ASP A 31 1.98 -4.03 -11.93
CA ASP A 31 3.12 -3.15 -12.20
C ASP A 31 2.70 -1.91 -13.00
N ALA A 32 1.89 -2.09 -14.05
CA ALA A 32 1.36 -0.98 -14.83
C ALA A 32 0.47 -0.04 -13.98
N GLN A 33 -0.35 -0.58 -13.07
CA GLN A 33 -1.14 0.22 -12.14
C GLN A 33 -0.25 0.99 -11.15
N ALA A 34 0.80 0.35 -10.64
CA ALA A 34 1.74 0.98 -9.71
C ALA A 34 2.54 2.11 -10.36
N ARG A 35 2.98 1.94 -11.62
CA ARG A 35 3.62 3.01 -12.41
C ARG A 35 2.66 4.16 -12.70
N GLY A 36 1.42 3.85 -13.10
CA GLY A 36 0.40 4.88 -13.34
C GLY A 36 0.04 5.66 -12.08
N LEU A 37 0.04 5.00 -10.91
CA LEU A 37 -0.11 5.66 -9.61
C LEU A 37 1.07 6.59 -9.33
N LEU A 38 2.32 6.13 -9.54
CA LEU A 38 3.51 6.96 -9.36
C LEU A 38 3.48 8.21 -10.24
N ASP A 39 3.15 8.07 -11.52
CA ASP A 39 3.03 9.20 -12.45
C ASP A 39 1.92 10.16 -12.03
N TYR A 40 0.82 9.65 -11.47
CA TYR A 40 -0.28 10.47 -10.96
C TYR A 40 0.15 11.30 -9.74
N ILE A 41 0.80 10.68 -8.75
CA ILE A 41 1.17 11.36 -7.50
C ILE A 41 2.29 12.40 -7.68
N ARG A 42 3.13 12.23 -8.71
CA ARG A 42 4.13 13.22 -9.13
C ARG A 42 3.53 14.54 -9.57
N GLY A 43 2.30 14.51 -10.09
CA GLY A 43 1.56 15.69 -10.53
C GLY A 43 0.80 16.39 -9.41
N ILE A 44 0.85 15.88 -8.18
CA ILE A 44 0.17 16.47 -7.01
C ILE A 44 1.17 17.36 -6.28
N ASP A 45 0.82 18.62 -6.06
CA ASP A 45 1.54 19.52 -5.18
C ASP A 45 0.96 19.45 -3.76
N GLY A 46 1.82 19.40 -2.74
CA GLY A 46 1.41 19.41 -1.33
C GLY A 46 1.35 18.03 -0.64
N PRO A 47 0.87 18.01 0.62
CA PRO A 47 0.76 16.80 1.44
C PRO A 47 -0.12 15.74 0.78
N LEU A 48 0.30 14.47 0.88
CA LEU A 48 -0.36 13.35 0.22
C LEU A 48 -0.36 12.12 1.11
N LEU A 49 -1.51 11.46 1.22
CA LEU A 49 -1.67 10.15 1.84
C LEU A 49 -2.10 9.13 0.78
N VAL A 50 -1.37 8.02 0.62
CA VAL A 50 -1.73 6.91 -0.27
C VAL A 50 -1.90 5.65 0.57
N LEU A 51 -3.07 5.03 0.52
CA LEU A 51 -3.41 3.91 1.40
C LEU A 51 -4.30 2.87 0.73
N GLY A 52 -4.20 1.61 1.18
CA GLY A 52 -5.09 0.52 0.79
C GLY A 52 -4.37 -0.78 0.50
N ASP A 53 -5.05 -1.66 -0.24
CA ASP A 53 -4.53 -2.98 -0.62
C ASP A 53 -3.68 -2.87 -1.89
N PHE A 54 -2.36 -2.83 -1.74
CA PHE A 54 -1.43 -2.82 -2.87
C PHE A 54 -1.28 -4.21 -3.49
N ASN A 55 -1.87 -5.23 -2.87
CA ASN A 55 -1.65 -6.63 -3.17
C ASN A 55 -0.16 -6.98 -3.20
N ASP A 56 0.67 -6.18 -2.53
CA ASP A 56 2.13 -6.26 -2.55
C ASP A 56 2.64 -6.62 -1.16
N SER A 57 3.27 -7.77 -1.03
CA SER A 57 3.87 -8.22 0.22
C SER A 57 5.38 -8.26 -0.01
N PRO A 58 6.10 -7.13 0.10
CA PRO A 58 7.54 -7.10 -0.08
C PRO A 58 8.17 -7.96 1.03
N GLY A 59 8.56 -9.15 0.61
CA GLY A 59 8.72 -10.28 1.50
C GLY A 59 10.00 -10.39 2.30
N ARG A 60 9.89 -11.05 3.45
CA ARG A 60 11.02 -11.60 4.23
C ARG A 60 11.47 -12.96 3.70
N ASP A 61 10.59 -13.69 3.02
CA ASP A 61 10.88 -15.01 2.42
C ASP A 61 10.72 -15.05 0.89
N GLU A 62 11.05 -16.18 0.27
CA GLU A 62 11.02 -16.36 -1.18
C GLU A 62 9.60 -16.29 -1.77
N LYS A 63 8.58 -16.71 -1.01
CA LYS A 63 7.19 -16.71 -1.47
C LYS A 63 6.68 -15.28 -1.52
N GLU A 64 6.85 -14.51 -0.46
CA GLU A 64 6.47 -13.11 -0.43
C GLU A 64 7.28 -12.29 -1.46
N ARG A 65 8.59 -12.50 -1.61
CA ARG A 65 9.40 -11.86 -2.65
C ARG A 65 8.93 -12.16 -4.07
N ALA A 66 8.37 -13.35 -4.33
CA ALA A 66 7.78 -13.68 -5.62
C ALA A 66 6.49 -12.89 -5.90
N TYR A 67 5.75 -12.53 -4.84
CA TYR A 67 4.55 -11.68 -4.91
C TYR A 67 4.85 -10.19 -4.72
N GLY A 68 6.08 -9.84 -4.39
CA GLY A 68 6.57 -8.47 -4.28
C GLY A 68 6.49 -7.70 -5.60
N LEU A 69 6.23 -6.40 -5.54
CA LEU A 69 6.49 -5.48 -6.63
C LEU A 69 8.01 -5.42 -6.85
N ARG A 70 8.48 -6.10 -7.90
CA ARG A 70 9.91 -6.31 -8.19
C ARG A 70 10.74 -5.03 -8.31
N ASP A 71 10.12 -3.87 -8.54
CA ASP A 71 10.82 -2.59 -8.77
C ASP A 71 9.95 -1.33 -8.47
N THR A 72 8.91 -1.41 -7.64
CA THR A 72 8.07 -0.23 -7.31
C THR A 72 8.49 0.44 -5.98
N LEU A 73 9.76 0.31 -5.61
CA LEU A 73 10.38 1.06 -4.52
C LEU A 73 10.66 2.53 -4.90
N GLY A 74 10.42 2.92 -6.15
CA GLY A 74 10.41 4.33 -6.55
C GLY A 74 9.37 5.19 -5.82
N LEU A 75 8.37 4.59 -5.15
CA LEU A 75 7.47 5.29 -4.22
C LEU A 75 8.18 5.70 -2.92
N ILE A 76 9.09 4.86 -2.43
CA ILE A 76 9.92 5.15 -1.24
C ILE A 76 10.98 6.19 -1.58
N ASP A 77 11.53 6.13 -2.80
CA ASP A 77 12.50 7.13 -3.28
C ASP A 77 11.89 8.53 -3.52
N GLU A 78 10.55 8.64 -3.63
CA GLU A 78 9.82 9.92 -3.76
C GLU A 78 9.35 10.52 -2.43
N ILE A 79 10.00 10.20 -1.32
CA ILE A 79 9.70 10.81 -0.01
C ILE A 79 8.31 10.38 0.48
N LEU A 80 7.96 9.11 0.31
CA LEU A 80 6.83 8.54 1.02
C LEU A 80 7.33 7.76 2.22
N GLU A 81 7.19 8.37 3.41
CA GLU A 81 7.35 7.62 4.65
C GLU A 81 6.27 6.54 4.71
N ARG A 82 6.67 5.31 5.05
CA ARG A 82 5.77 4.17 5.19
C ARG A 82 5.51 3.97 6.67
N SER A 83 4.26 3.68 7.04
CA SER A 83 4.01 3.14 8.38
C SER A 83 4.65 1.74 8.46
N ASP A 84 5.83 1.66 9.07
CA ASP A 84 6.56 0.41 9.23
C ASP A 84 5.84 -0.52 10.20
N GLY A 85 5.76 -1.80 9.83
CA GLY A 85 5.17 -2.84 10.66
C GLY A 85 5.24 -4.21 10.00
N ASP A 86 5.69 -5.17 10.80
CA ASP A 86 5.93 -6.56 10.42
C ASP A 86 4.66 -7.43 10.52
N GLU A 87 3.53 -6.81 10.80
CA GLU A 87 2.28 -7.49 11.14
C GLU A 87 1.55 -7.96 9.89
N VAL A 88 1.12 -9.22 9.93
CA VAL A 88 0.30 -9.85 8.89
C VAL A 88 -1.07 -9.19 8.86
N THR A 89 -1.44 -8.58 7.74
CA THR A 89 -2.80 -8.05 7.56
C THR A 89 -3.73 -9.02 6.89
N GLN A 90 -3.23 -10.00 6.15
CA GLN A 90 -4.07 -10.91 5.37
C GLN A 90 -4.01 -12.34 5.92
N LYS A 91 -5.16 -13.02 6.01
CA LYS A 91 -5.35 -14.35 6.63
C LYS A 91 -4.33 -15.42 6.20
N LYS A 92 -3.80 -15.33 4.98
CA LYS A 92 -2.83 -16.29 4.41
C LYS A 92 -1.37 -15.95 4.76
N GLY A 93 -1.14 -15.00 5.66
CA GLY A 93 0.21 -14.67 6.15
C GLY A 93 0.90 -13.54 5.38
N PHE A 94 0.16 -12.76 4.58
CA PHE A 94 0.75 -11.69 3.77
C PHE A 94 0.47 -10.32 4.38
N ASN A 95 1.27 -9.33 3.97
CA ASN A 95 1.13 -7.93 4.35
C ASN A 95 0.93 -7.04 3.11
N PRO A 96 -0.24 -7.10 2.44
CA PRO A 96 -0.50 -6.32 1.22
C PRO A 96 -1.01 -4.89 1.47
N ASP A 97 -1.39 -4.56 2.71
CA ASP A 97 -2.03 -3.30 3.07
C ASP A 97 -0.99 -2.30 3.60
N HIS A 98 -0.91 -1.13 2.97
CA HIS A 98 0.10 -0.11 3.29
C HIS A 98 -0.49 1.29 3.37
N ILE A 99 0.18 2.13 4.16
CA ILE A 99 -0.08 3.56 4.29
C ILE A 99 1.24 4.29 4.01
N PHE A 100 1.18 5.26 3.10
CA PHE A 100 2.30 6.07 2.65
C PHE A 100 1.97 7.55 2.75
N ILE A 101 2.91 8.38 3.22
CA ILE A 101 2.70 9.82 3.38
C ILE A 101 3.82 10.68 2.79
N ARG A 102 3.46 11.76 2.09
CA ARG A 102 4.36 12.83 1.64
C ARG A 102 4.03 14.11 2.40
N GLY A 103 5.07 14.85 2.81
CA GLY A 103 4.88 16.15 3.45
C GLY A 103 4.33 16.07 4.87
N GLY A 104 4.51 14.93 5.54
CA GLY A 104 4.06 14.69 6.90
C GLY A 104 4.75 13.44 7.49
N HIS A 105 4.30 13.01 8.66
CA HIS A 105 4.79 11.84 9.37
C HIS A 105 3.64 10.87 9.66
N ALA A 106 3.93 9.58 9.46
CA ALA A 106 3.05 8.50 9.90
C ALA A 106 3.52 7.99 11.26
N GLY A 107 2.60 7.86 12.20
CA GLY A 107 2.86 7.20 13.48
C GLY A 107 3.13 5.70 13.32
N MET A 108 3.25 5.02 14.46
CA MET A 108 3.41 3.57 14.45
C MET A 108 2.17 2.91 13.84
N ARG A 109 2.41 1.97 12.93
CA ARG A 109 1.36 1.16 12.33
C ARG A 109 0.72 0.26 13.39
N GLU A 110 -0.60 0.24 13.41
CA GLU A 110 -1.40 -0.63 14.28
C GLU A 110 -2.36 -1.49 13.46
N THR A 111 -2.67 -2.69 13.96
CA THR A 111 -3.65 -3.61 13.39
C THR A 111 -4.56 -4.19 14.48
N GLU A 112 -5.82 -4.50 14.13
CA GLU A 112 -6.76 -5.16 15.04
C GLU A 112 -6.98 -6.61 14.61
N GLU A 113 -7.13 -7.50 15.59
CA GLU A 113 -7.71 -8.80 15.31
C GLU A 113 -9.18 -8.63 14.92
N THR A 114 -9.51 -9.10 13.73
CA THR A 114 -10.89 -9.13 13.23
C THR A 114 -11.31 -10.57 12.98
N ASP A 115 -12.61 -10.83 13.06
CA ASP A 115 -13.15 -12.13 12.67
C ASP A 115 -12.91 -12.34 11.17
N TRP A 116 -12.12 -13.36 10.84
CA TRP A 116 -11.81 -13.77 9.47
C TRP A 116 -13.03 -14.20 8.64
N ILE A 117 -14.21 -14.32 9.27
CA ILE A 117 -15.49 -14.49 8.58
C ILE A 117 -15.98 -13.18 7.95
N ILE A 118 -15.64 -12.02 8.55
CA ILE A 118 -16.06 -10.69 8.08
C ILE A 118 -15.14 -10.21 6.95
N SER A 119 -13.83 -10.36 7.13
CA SER A 119 -12.81 -9.96 6.17
C SER A 119 -11.60 -10.88 6.30
N ASP A 120 -10.97 -11.25 5.18
CA ASP A 120 -9.67 -11.93 5.22
C ASP A 120 -8.50 -10.94 5.37
N HIS A 121 -8.79 -9.64 5.52
CA HIS A 121 -7.86 -8.56 5.85
C HIS A 121 -8.17 -7.95 7.22
N ARG A 122 -7.13 -7.66 7.99
CA ARG A 122 -7.18 -6.86 9.21
C ARG A 122 -7.13 -5.37 8.84
N PRO A 123 -7.88 -4.52 9.55
CA PRO A 123 -7.71 -3.08 9.43
C PRO A 123 -6.28 -2.68 9.78
N VAL A 124 -5.78 -1.67 9.07
CA VAL A 124 -4.51 -1.01 9.35
C VAL A 124 -4.82 0.45 9.62
N TRP A 125 -4.29 0.99 10.70
CA TRP A 125 -4.37 2.41 10.99
C TRP A 125 -3.07 2.93 11.57
N THR A 126 -2.94 4.25 11.55
CA THR A 126 -1.87 5.01 12.16
C THR A 126 -2.36 6.43 12.35
N ASP A 127 -1.77 7.16 13.29
CA ASP A 127 -1.94 8.60 13.39
C ASP A 127 -1.08 9.29 12.31
N VAL A 128 -1.58 10.41 11.78
CA VAL A 128 -0.92 11.16 10.70
C VAL A 128 -0.82 12.63 11.09
N GLU A 129 0.39 13.18 11.01
CA GLU A 129 0.67 14.61 11.17
C GLU A 129 1.18 15.18 9.83
N TYR A 130 0.60 16.28 9.33
CA TYR A 130 0.97 16.91 8.06
C TYR A 130 0.72 18.44 8.08
#